data_AF-A0AAF0I8X5-F1
#
_entry.id   AF-A0AAF0I8X5-F1
#
_cell.length_a   1.000
_cell.length_b   1.000
_cell.length_c   1.000
_cell.angle_alpha   90.00
_cell.angle_beta   90.00
_cell.angle_gamma   90.00
#
_symmetry.space_group_name_H-M   'P 1'
#
loop_
_entity.id
_entity.type
_entity.pdbx_description
1 polymer ?
#
loop_
_entity_poly.entity_id
_entity_poly.type
_entity_poly.pdbx_seq_one_letter_code
_entity_poly.pdbx_strand_id
1 'polypeptide(L)' 'MKNYKKILGYILVLVAVLILVFLPNMVYPIPDKDGMDTGIYILEVVLNITRYVVLSIFSFILGIKLAFNN' A
#
# COMPACT_ATOMS: atom_id res chain seq x y z
N MET A 1 -25.73 4.47 10.95
CA MET A 1 -24.28 4.29 11.20
C MET A 1 -23.69 5.64 11.62
N LYS A 2 -22.96 5.74 12.74
CA LYS A 2 -22.38 7.03 13.16
C LYS A 2 -21.43 7.54 12.06
N ASN A 3 -21.58 8.79 11.64
CA ASN A 3 -20.92 9.37 10.45
C ASN A 3 -19.40 9.12 10.38
N TYR A 4 -18.73 8.98 11.53
CA TYR A 4 -17.30 8.67 11.60
C TYR A 4 -16.92 7.34 10.93
N LYS A 5 -17.76 6.30 10.94
CA LYS A 5 -17.41 5.01 10.30
C LYS A 5 -17.34 5.13 8.79
N LYS A 6 -18.28 5.89 8.20
CA LYS A 6 -18.28 6.17 6.75
C LYS A 6 -17.08 7.01 6.35
N ILE A 7 -16.76 8.05 7.13
CA ILE A 7 -15.58 8.89 6.90
C ILE A 7 -14.31 8.04 6.95
N LEU A 8 -14.17 7.18 7.96
CA LEU A 8 -13.04 6.25 8.06
C LEU A 8 -12.97 5.31 6.85
N GLY A 9 -14.11 4.80 6.37
CA GLY A 9 -14.19 3.98 5.16
C GLY A 9 -13.64 4.70 3.93
N TYR A 10 -14.05 5.94 3.69
CA TYR A 10 -13.52 6.75 2.58
C TYR A 10 -12.02 7.05 2.72
N ILE A 11 -11.54 7.32 3.94
CA ILE A 11 -10.11 7.53 4.19
C ILE A 11 -9.31 6.27 3.84
N LEU A 12 -9.78 5.09 4.23
CA LEU A 12 -9.11 3.83 3.92
C LEU A 12 -9.06 3.54 2.41
N VAL A 13 -10.14 3.83 1.68
CA VAL A 13 -10.15 3.74 0.21
C VAL A 13 -9.15 4.72 -0.40
N LEU A 14 -9.12 5.97 0.06
CA LEU A 14 -8.17 6.97 -0.41
C LEU A 14 -6.72 6.51 -0.17
N VAL A 15 -6.42 6.01 1.03
CA VAL A 15 -5.10 5.47 1.37
C VAL A 15 -4.71 4.32 0.45
N ALA A 16 -5.63 3.38 0.18
CA ALA A 16 -5.38 2.26 -0.74
C ALA A 16 -5.00 2.74 -2.14
N VAL A 17 -5.70 3.75 -2.67
CA VAL A 17 -5.40 4.36 -3.97
C VAL A 17 -4.04 5.05 -3.95
N LEU A 18 -3.74 5.84 -2.92
CA LEU A 18 -2.46 6.53 -2.80
C LEU A 18 -1.29 5.55 -2.75
N ILE A 19 -1.42 4.43 -2.02
CA ILE A 19 -0.39 3.39 -1.98
C ILE A 19 -0.07 2.88 -3.40
N LEU A 20 -1.09 2.63 -4.23
CA LEU A 20 -0.89 2.13 -5.60
C LEU A 20 -0.28 3.20 -6.52
N VAL A 21 -0.73 4.45 -6.40
CA VAL A 21 -0.23 5.57 -7.20
C VAL A 21 1.25 5.84 -6.91
N PHE A 22 1.66 5.79 -5.64
CA PHE A 22 3.04 6.03 -5.24
C PHE A 22 3.90 4.77 -5.18
N LEU A 23 3.35 3.59 -5.49
CA LEU A 23 4.05 2.31 -5.43
C LEU A 23 5.41 2.33 -6.14
N PRO A 24 5.55 2.86 -7.37
CA PRO A 24 6.85 2.87 -8.06
C PRO A 24 7.93 3.61 -7.28
N ASN A 25 7.58 4.67 -6.55
CA ASN A 25 8.53 5.47 -5.79
C ASN A 25 8.87 4.86 -4.42
N MET A 26 8.09 3.88 -3.96
CA MET A 26 8.25 3.26 -2.63
C MET A 26 8.93 1.88 -2.68
N VAL A 27 9.01 1.25 -3.86
CA VAL A 27 9.45 -0.15 -3.99
C VAL A 27 10.92 -0.32 -4.27
N TYR A 28 11.57 0.68 -4.88
CA TYR A 28 12.98 0.60 -5.22
C TYR A 28 13.87 0.93 -4.03
N PRO A 29 14.76 0.01 -3.61
CA PRO A 29 15.71 0.27 -2.54
C PRO A 29 16.78 1.27 -3.01
N ILE A 30 17.30 2.04 -2.07
CA ILE A 30 18.41 2.97 -2.31
C ILE A 30 19.71 2.15 -2.26
N PRO A 31 20.48 2.06 -3.36
CA PRO A 31 21.73 1.32 -3.35
C PRO A 31 22.75 1.97 -2.39
N ASP A 32 23.49 1.14 -1.66
CA ASP A 32 24.61 1.61 -0.85
C ASP A 32 25.80 2.05 -1.73
N LYS A 33 26.78 2.75 -1.13
CA LYS A 33 27.96 3.31 -1.83
C LYS A 33 28.79 2.25 -2.57
N ASP A 34 28.72 1.00 -2.13
CA ASP A 34 29.45 -0.13 -2.72
C ASP A 34 28.64 -0.87 -3.80
N GLY A 35 27.47 -0.34 -4.16
CA GLY A 35 26.48 -1.03 -5.00
C GLY A 35 25.67 -2.05 -4.21
N MET A 36 24.65 -2.60 -4.84
CA MET A 36 23.78 -3.63 -4.26
C MET A 36 23.83 -4.88 -5.13
N ASP A 37 23.93 -6.06 -4.52
CA ASP A 37 23.79 -7.33 -5.24
C ASP A 37 22.45 -7.38 -5.98
N THR A 38 22.47 -7.81 -7.24
CA THR A 38 21.26 -7.80 -8.09
C THR A 38 20.18 -8.75 -7.57
N GLY A 39 20.56 -9.88 -6.96
CA GLY A 39 19.62 -10.81 -6.34
C GLY A 39 18.94 -10.20 -5.11
N ILE A 40 19.72 -9.55 -4.25
CA ILE A 40 19.20 -8.83 -3.07
C ILE A 40 18.29 -7.67 -3.50
N TYR A 41 18.71 -6.89 -4.51
CA TYR A 41 17.92 -5.79 -5.05
C TYR A 41 16.55 -6.27 -5.55
N ILE A 42 16.51 -7.33 -6.37
CA ILE A 42 15.25 -7.89 -6.89
C ILE A 42 14.39 -8.42 -5.74
N LEU A 43 14.99 -9.11 -4.77
CA LEU A 43 14.27 -9.63 -3.61
C LEU A 43 13.61 -8.50 -2.81
N GLU A 44 14.32 -7.42 -2.53
CA GLU A 44 13.79 -6.26 -1.81
C GLU A 44 12.67 -5.57 -2.58
N VAL A 45 12.83 -5.39 -3.89
CA VAL A 45 11.77 -4.83 -4.75
C VAL A 45 10.51 -5.68 -4.68
N VAL A 46 10.63 -7.00 -4.83
CA VAL A 46 9.49 -7.93 -4.76
C VAL A 46 8.83 -7.91 -3.39
N LEU A 47 9.61 -7.88 -2.30
CA LEU A 47 9.10 -7.79 -0.94
C LEU A 47 8.36 -6.47 -0.69
N ASN A 48 8.90 -5.35 -1.15
CA ASN A 48 8.27 -4.04 -1.02
C ASN A 48 6.96 -3.99 -1.83
N ILE A 49 6.98 -4.44 -3.09
CA ILE A 49 5.76 -4.54 -3.93
C ILE A 49 4.71 -5.36 -3.19
N THR A 50 5.08 -6.56 -2.72
CA THR A 50 4.15 -7.46 -2.02
C THR A 50 3.56 -6.78 -0.78
N ARG A 51 4.39 -6.14 0.05
CA ARG A 51 3.96 -5.42 1.26
C ARG A 51 2.92 -4.36 0.94
N TYR A 52 3.20 -3.48 -0.01
CA TYR A 52 2.33 -2.34 -0.32
C TYR A 52 1.06 -2.77 -1.06
N VAL A 53 1.13 -3.75 -1.96
CA VAL A 53 -0.05 -4.30 -2.64
C VAL A 53 -0.99 -4.97 -1.63
N VAL A 54 -0.46 -5.79 -0.73
CA VAL A 54 -1.27 -6.42 0.33
C VAL A 54 -1.91 -5.37 1.23
N LEU A 55 -1.15 -4.36 1.67
CA LEU A 55 -1.67 -3.25 2.48
C LEU A 55 -2.79 -2.46 1.77
N SER A 56 -2.62 -2.21 0.47
CA SER A 56 -3.64 -1.54 -0.35
C SER A 56 -4.91 -2.37 -0.44
N ILE A 57 -4.81 -3.68 -0.71
CA ILE A 57 -5.96 -4.59 -0.78
C ILE A 57 -6.73 -4.61 0.55
N PHE A 58 -6.04 -4.77 1.68
CA PHE A 58 -6.70 -4.78 2.99
C PHE A 58 -7.38 -3.44 3.30
N SER A 59 -6.71 -2.32 3.01
CA SER A 59 -7.26 -0.98 3.20
C SER A 59 -8.50 -0.76 2.33
N PHE A 60 -8.47 -1.22 1.08
CA PHE A 60 -9.59 -1.12 0.16
C PHE A 60 -10.80 -1.95 0.61
N ILE A 61 -10.60 -3.22 0.96
CA ILE A 61 -11.68 -4.12 1.41
C ILE A 61 -12.33 -3.58 2.68
N LEU A 62 -11.53 -3.17 3.67
CA LEU A 62 -12.03 -2.58 4.90
C LEU A 62 -12.73 -1.25 4.65
N GLY A 63 -12.16 -0.42 3.76
CA GLY A 63 -12.71 0.86 3.38
C GLY A 63 -14.08 0.76 2.73
N ILE A 64 -14.22 -0.12 1.73
CA ILE A 64 -15.50 -0.42 1.07
C ILE A 64 -16.50 -0.97 2.08
N LYS A 65 -16.07 -1.90 2.95
CA LYS A 65 -16.95 -2.46 3.98
C LYS A 65 -17.49 -1.38 4.91
N LEU A 66 -16.65 -0.45 5.38
CA LEU A 66 -17.05 0.62 6.31
C LEU A 66 -17.80 1.77 5.64
N ALA A 67 -17.54 2.04 4.36
CA ALA A 67 -18.20 3.13 3.63
C ALA A 67 -19.59 2.71 3.10
N PHE A 68 -19.72 1.47 2.61
CA PHE A 68 -20.87 1.03 1.82
C PHE A 68 -21.65 -0.15 2.41
N ASN A 69 -21.02 -1.03 3.21
CA ASN A 69 -21.74 -2.11 3.87
C ASN A 69 -22.14 -1.71 5.30
N ASN A 70 -23.43 -1.87 5.59
CA ASN A 70 -24.06 -1.58 6.88
C ASN A 70 -23.45 -2.38 8.04
#